data_AF-A0A6A9QM72-F1
#
_entry.id   AF-A0A6A9QM72-F1
#
_cell.length_a   1.000
_cell.length_b   1.000
_cell.length_c   1.000
_cell.angle_alpha   90.00
_cell.angle_beta   90.00
_cell.angle_gamma   90.00
#
_symmetry.space_group_name_H-M   'P 1'
#
loop_
_entity.id
_entity.type
_entity.pdbx_description
1 polymer ?
#
loop_
_entity_poly.entity_id
_entity_poly.type
_entity_poly.pdbx_seq_one_letter_code
_entity_poly.pdbx_strand_id
1 'polypeptide(L)'
;MSRPATKWTCAFCGNTIYWDELFTFMKSGVVHYTCFRDKAMKTSKIPPNEMQTVLDLLEKELSRITEYKKVMSSITNEEIKKSLDQIEKDAEKQSGVLTRIAAVNSQIEG
;
A
#
# COMPACT_ATOMS: atom_id res chain seq x y z
N MET A 1 12.92 17.07 13.34
CA MET A 1 13.51 16.37 12.17
C MET A 1 12.47 16.37 11.07
N SER A 2 12.83 16.78 9.85
CA SER A 2 11.93 16.80 8.70
C SER A 2 11.58 15.39 8.25
N ARG A 3 10.29 15.07 8.06
CA ARG A 3 9.83 13.78 7.53
C ARG A 3 10.45 13.54 6.15
N PRO A 4 11.07 12.38 5.87
CA PRO A 4 11.67 12.11 4.57
C PRO A 4 10.57 11.98 3.51
N ALA A 5 10.51 12.94 2.59
CA ALA A 5 9.54 12.95 1.49
C ALA A 5 9.88 11.88 0.44
N THR A 6 8.85 11.30 -0.16
CA THR A 6 9.02 10.51 -1.38
C THR A 6 9.06 11.43 -2.61
N LYS A 7 9.29 10.85 -3.79
CA LYS A 7 9.15 11.56 -5.08
C LYS A 7 7.71 11.65 -5.57
N TRP A 8 6.75 11.04 -4.86
CA TRP A 8 5.39 10.87 -5.34
C TRP A 8 4.44 11.90 -4.71
N THR A 9 3.47 12.30 -5.51
CA THR A 9 2.33 13.11 -5.11
C THR A 9 1.07 12.26 -5.23
N CYS A 10 0.22 12.29 -4.22
CA CYS A 10 -1.01 11.52 -4.22
C CYS A 10 -1.95 11.99 -5.34
N ALA A 11 -2.32 11.08 -6.25
CA ALA A 11 -3.22 11.38 -7.36
C ALA A 11 -4.66 11.76 -6.94
N PHE A 12 -5.03 11.59 -5.66
CA PHE A 12 -6.36 11.94 -5.15
C PHE A 12 -6.40 13.29 -4.41
N CYS A 13 -5.43 13.57 -3.53
CA CYS A 13 -5.44 14.81 -2.74
C CYS A 13 -4.40 15.84 -3.19
N GLY A 14 -3.49 15.50 -4.09
CA GLY A 14 -2.44 16.40 -4.58
C GLY A 14 -1.31 16.69 -3.58
N ASN A 15 -1.33 16.08 -2.39
CA ASN A 15 -0.28 16.24 -1.38
C ASN A 15 0.88 15.27 -1.62
N THR A 16 2.08 15.68 -1.19
CA THR A 16 3.28 14.84 -1.18
C THR A 16 3.08 13.63 -0.27
N ILE A 17 3.51 12.46 -0.74
CA ILE A 17 3.54 11.23 0.05
C ILE A 17 4.89 11.17 0.76
N TYR A 18 4.90 10.81 2.04
CA TYR A 18 6.11 10.62 2.85
C TYR A 18 6.42 9.13 3.06
N TRP A 19 7.70 8.79 3.30
CA TRP A 19 8.12 7.38 3.46
C TRP A 19 7.56 6.71 4.73
N ASP A 20 7.07 7.50 5.69
CA ASP A 20 6.39 7.02 6.89
C ASP A 20 4.87 6.85 6.69
N GLU A 21 4.34 7.13 5.50
CA GLU A 21 2.93 6.95 5.14
C GLU A 21 2.73 5.68 4.32
N LEU A 22 1.58 5.04 4.51
CA LEU A 22 1.15 3.95 3.65
C LEU A 22 0.60 4.52 2.35
N PHE A 23 1.05 3.95 1.23
CA PHE A 23 0.57 4.32 -0.10
C PHE A 23 0.46 3.07 -0.97
N THR A 24 -0.34 3.16 -2.03
CA THR A 24 -0.48 2.09 -3.02
C THR A 24 -0.37 2.63 -4.45
N PHE A 25 -0.05 1.73 -5.38
CA PHE A 25 0.09 2.02 -6.80
C PHE A 25 -1.19 1.64 -7.55
N MET A 26 -1.70 2.60 -8.31
CA MET A 26 -2.77 2.42 -9.27
C MET A 26 -2.29 2.80 -10.67
N LYS A 27 -3.08 2.47 -11.70
CA LYS A 27 -2.76 2.89 -13.07
C LYS A 27 -2.68 4.41 -13.22
N SER A 28 -3.54 5.14 -12.51
CA SER A 28 -3.57 6.61 -12.53
C SER A 28 -2.46 7.26 -11.68
N GLY A 29 -1.58 6.47 -11.05
CA GLY A 29 -0.48 6.95 -10.23
C GLY A 29 -0.51 6.41 -8.79
N VAL A 30 0.29 7.04 -7.93
CA VAL A 30 0.45 6.66 -6.52
C VAL A 30 -0.56 7.42 -5.67
N VAL A 31 -1.15 6.75 -4.67
CA VAL A 31 -2.10 7.36 -3.75
C VAL A 31 -1.82 6.96 -2.31
N HIS A 32 -2.10 7.87 -1.36
CA HIS A 32 -2.15 7.50 0.06
C HIS A 32 -3.16 6.38 0.24
N TYR A 33 -2.81 5.41 1.09
CA TYR A 33 -3.71 4.34 1.46
C TYR A 33 -5.00 4.89 2.09
N THR A 34 -4.91 5.93 2.93
CA THR A 34 -6.07 6.57 3.56
C THR A 34 -7.01 7.20 2.52
N CYS A 35 -6.47 7.97 1.56
CA CYS A 35 -7.26 8.52 0.46
C CYS A 35 -7.91 7.43 -0.39
N PHE A 36 -7.17 6.33 -0.63
CA PHE A 36 -7.68 5.18 -1.35
C PHE A 36 -8.83 4.50 -0.60
N ARG A 37 -8.64 4.20 0.69
CA ARG A 37 -9.63 3.59 1.59
C ARG A 37 -10.91 4.39 1.63
N ASP A 38 -10.82 5.70 1.86
CA ASP A 38 -11.98 6.59 1.94
C ASP A 38 -12.78 6.60 0.63
N LYS A 39 -12.09 6.68 -0.51
CA LYS A 39 -12.75 6.69 -1.82
C LYS A 39 -13.36 5.33 -2.15
N ALA A 40 -12.65 4.23 -1.87
CA ALA A 40 -13.12 2.87 -2.11
C ALA A 40 -14.38 2.57 -1.28
N MET A 41 -14.41 2.98 -0.01
CA MET A 41 -15.58 2.82 0.87
C MET A 41 -16.78 3.66 0.40
N LYS A 42 -16.56 4.93 0.04
CA LYS A 42 -17.64 5.83 -0.42
C LYS A 42 -18.24 5.43 -1.77
N THR A 43 -17.47 4.76 -2.61
CA THR A 43 -17.87 4.41 -3.98
C THR A 43 -17.95 2.91 -4.21
N SER A 44 -18.04 2.13 -3.12
CA SER A 44 -18.09 0.67 -3.16
C SER A 44 -19.33 0.19 -3.93
N LYS A 45 -19.13 -0.82 -4.78
CA LYS A 45 -20.18 -1.56 -5.50
C LYS A 45 -20.59 -2.84 -4.75
N ILE A 46 -19.84 -3.19 -3.70
CA ILE A 46 -20.04 -4.39 -2.87
C ILE A 46 -20.42 -3.99 -1.43
N PRO A 47 -20.95 -4.93 -0.62
CA PRO A 47 -21.29 -4.66 0.78
C PRO A 47 -20.13 -4.03 1.57
N PRO A 48 -20.39 -3.05 2.45
CA PRO A 48 -19.34 -2.32 3.17
C PRO A 48 -18.41 -3.22 4.00
N ASN A 49 -18.92 -4.29 4.60
CA ASN A 49 -18.14 -5.27 5.37
C ASN A 49 -17.14 -6.05 4.49
N GLU A 50 -17.50 -6.38 3.25
CA GLU A 50 -16.61 -7.06 2.31
C GLU A 50 -15.50 -6.12 1.84
N MET A 51 -15.84 -4.89 1.45
CA MET A 51 -14.86 -3.87 1.08
C MET A 51 -13.90 -3.56 2.23
N GLN A 52 -14.45 -3.42 3.45
CA GLN A 52 -13.68 -3.21 4.67
C GLN A 52 -12.65 -4.33 4.90
N THR A 53 -13.06 -5.59 4.70
CA THR A 53 -12.16 -6.75 4.81
C THR A 53 -10.99 -6.68 3.83
N VAL A 54 -11.25 -6.34 2.56
CA VAL A 54 -10.19 -6.19 1.54
C VAL A 54 -9.23 -5.06 1.90
N LEU A 55 -9.77 -3.92 2.35
CA LEU A 55 -8.97 -2.76 2.72
C LEU A 55 -8.11 -3.01 3.96
N ASP A 56 -8.61 -3.74 4.95
CA ASP A 56 -7.83 -4.11 6.15
C ASP A 56 -6.70 -5.09 5.82
N LEU A 57 -6.93 -6.02 4.89
CA LEU A 57 -5.86 -6.88 4.38
C LEU A 57 -4.81 -6.06 3.61
N LEU A 58 -5.24 -5.10 2.79
CA LEU A 58 -4.32 -4.21 2.08
C LEU A 58 -3.44 -3.41 3.06
N GLU A 59 -4.04 -2.86 4.11
CA GLU A 59 -3.31 -2.10 5.14
C GLU A 59 -2.24 -2.95 5.83
N LYS A 60 -2.57 -4.21 6.13
CA LYS A 60 -1.63 -5.16 6.73
C LYS A 60 -0.45 -5.44 5.81
N GLU A 61 -0.68 -5.67 4.52
CA GLU A 61 0.41 -5.92 3.57
C GLU A 61 1.29 -4.67 3.37
N LEU A 62 0.70 -3.48 3.26
CA LEU A 62 1.47 -2.23 3.18
C LEU A 62 2.30 -1.96 4.45
N SER A 63 1.75 -2.29 5.60
CA SER A 63 2.46 -2.17 6.88
C SER A 63 3.63 -3.16 6.96
N ARG A 64 3.44 -4.40 6.50
CA ARG A 64 4.49 -5.42 6.43
C ARG A 64 5.65 -5.00 5.54
N ILE A 65 5.37 -4.46 4.35
CA ILE A 65 6.40 -3.93 3.44
C ILE A 65 7.27 -2.88 4.16
N THR A 66 6.61 -1.97 4.89
CA THR A 66 7.29 -0.91 5.64
C THR A 66 8.14 -1.48 6.78
N GLU A 67 7.64 -2.51 7.47
CA GLU A 67 8.36 -3.20 8.53
C GLU A 67 9.60 -3.93 8.00
N TYR A 68 9.46 -4.71 6.91
CA TYR A 68 10.58 -5.38 6.27
C TYR A 68 11.66 -4.38 5.84
N LYS A 69 11.29 -3.27 5.18
CA LYS A 69 12.27 -2.24 4.77
C LYS A 69 13.02 -1.62 5.94
N LYS A 70 12.38 -1.45 7.10
CA LYS A 70 13.04 -0.95 8.32
C LYS A 70 14.05 -1.96 8.86
N VAL A 71 13.65 -3.22 9.05
CA VAL A 71 14.50 -4.22 9.71
C VAL A 71 15.59 -4.77 8.81
N MET A 72 15.37 -4.81 7.49
CA MET A 72 16.32 -5.40 6.53
C MET A 72 17.67 -4.67 6.48
N SER A 73 17.69 -3.38 6.85
CA SER A 73 18.93 -2.59 6.98
C SER A 73 19.87 -3.07 8.10
N SER A 74 19.32 -3.75 9.11
CA SER A 74 20.08 -4.26 10.27
C SER A 74 20.58 -5.70 10.12
N ILE A 75 20.23 -6.38 9.03
CA ILE A 75 20.56 -7.79 8.82
C ILE A 75 21.86 -7.89 8.04
N THR A 76 22.85 -8.51 8.69
CA THR A 76 24.20 -8.72 8.13
C THR A 76 24.37 -10.08 7.45
N ASN A 77 23.51 -11.05 7.78
CA ASN A 77 23.52 -12.36 7.14
C ASN A 77 22.82 -12.27 5.77
N GLU A 78 23.59 -12.48 4.70
CA GLU A 78 23.11 -12.34 3.31
C GLU A 78 22.04 -13.37 2.92
N GLU A 79 22.07 -14.58 3.48
CA GLU A 79 21.06 -15.60 3.20
C GLU A 79 19.71 -15.20 3.81
N ILE A 80 19.71 -14.79 5.08
CA ILE A 80 18.51 -14.26 5.76
C ILE A 80 17.97 -13.03 5.01
N LYS A 81 18.87 -12.12 4.62
CA LYS A 81 18.51 -10.90 3.88
C LYS A 81 17.85 -11.23 2.54
N LYS A 82 18.37 -12.20 1.80
CA LYS A 82 17.78 -12.66 0.52
C LYS A 82 16.40 -13.28 0.72
N SER A 83 16.21 -14.07 1.77
CA SER A 83 14.89 -14.64 2.09
C SER A 83 13.87 -13.56 2.46
N LEU A 84 14.26 -12.57 3.25
CA LEU A 84 13.38 -11.47 3.64
C LEU A 84 13.06 -10.53 2.47
N ASP A 85 14.01 -10.26 1.57
CA ASP A 85 13.78 -9.52 0.33
C ASP A 85 12.73 -10.23 -0.55
N GLN A 86 12.77 -11.56 -0.61
CA GLN A 86 11.76 -12.33 -1.35
C GLN A 86 10.38 -12.23 -0.69
N ILE A 87 10.30 -12.31 0.64
CA ILE A 87 9.05 -12.17 1.39
C ILE A 87 8.45 -10.77 1.22
N GLU A 88 9.30 -9.73 1.27
CA GLU A 88 8.89 -8.35 1.04
C GLU A 88 8.32 -8.15 -0.36
N LYS A 89 8.98 -8.67 -1.40
CA LYS A 89 8.46 -8.67 -2.78
C LYS A 89 7.12 -9.39 -2.92
N ASP A 90 6.90 -10.46 -2.15
CA ASP A 90 5.63 -11.17 -2.18
C ASP A 90 4.52 -10.37 -1.49
N ALA A 91 4.82 -9.64 -0.41
CA ALA A 91 3.91 -8.66 0.19
C ALA A 91 3.59 -7.51 -0.80
N GLU A 92 4.58 -7.01 -1.55
CA GLU A 92 4.35 -6.02 -2.63
C GLU A 92 3.36 -6.55 -3.68
N LYS A 93 3.54 -7.79 -4.16
CA LYS A 93 2.60 -8.43 -5.10
C LYS A 93 1.19 -8.56 -4.52
N GLN A 94 1.08 -9.01 -3.27
CA GLN A 94 -0.21 -9.17 -2.59
C GLN A 94 -0.93 -7.84 -2.42
N SER A 95 -0.21 -6.78 -2.03
CA SER A 95 -0.75 -5.42 -1.93
C SER A 95 -1.28 -4.91 -3.28
N GLY A 96 -0.58 -5.22 -4.39
CA GLY A 96 -1.03 -4.88 -5.74
C GLY A 96 -2.32 -5.59 -6.13
N VAL A 97 -2.45 -6.88 -5.79
CA VAL A 97 -3.70 -7.64 -6.00
C VAL A 97 -4.85 -7.06 -5.20
N LEU A 98 -4.66 -6.80 -3.90
CA LEU A 98 -5.68 -6.25 -3.02
C LEU A 98 -6.12 -4.84 -3.46
N THR A 99 -5.18 -4.01 -3.90
CA THR A 99 -5.47 -2.69 -4.48
C THR A 99 -6.36 -2.82 -5.72
N ARG A 100 -6.04 -3.76 -6.62
CA ARG A 100 -6.86 -4.01 -7.82
C ARG A 100 -8.26 -4.51 -7.47
N ILE A 101 -8.38 -5.42 -6.51
CA ILE A 101 -9.68 -5.93 -6.04
C ILE A 101 -10.54 -4.78 -5.52
N ALA A 102 -10.00 -3.93 -4.63
CA ALA A 102 -10.72 -2.78 -4.10
C ALA A 102 -11.07 -1.75 -5.19
N ALA A 103 -10.16 -1.50 -6.14
CA ALA A 103 -10.41 -0.56 -7.24
C ALA A 103 -11.54 -1.03 -8.19
N VAL A 104 -11.49 -2.27 -8.67
CA VAL A 104 -12.52 -2.83 -9.57
C VAL A 104 -13.91 -2.84 -8.93
N ASN A 105 -13.96 -3.14 -7.63
CA ASN A 105 -15.19 -3.18 -6.84
C ASN A 105 -15.60 -1.81 -6.27
N SER A 106 -14.99 -0.72 -6.72
CA SER A 106 -15.38 0.66 -6.44
C SER A 106 -15.40 1.50 -7.72
N GLN A 107 -15.70 2.79 -7.63
CA GLN A 107 -15.61 3.71 -8.78
C GLN A 107 -14.20 4.32 -8.89
N ILE A 108 -13.18 3.47 -8.81
CA ILE A 108 -11.77 3.84 -8.97
C ILE A 108 -11.23 3.12 -10.21
N GLU A 109 -10.56 3.84 -11.10
CA GLU A 109 -9.89 3.24 -12.25
C GLU A 109 -8.70 2.39 -11.76
N GLY A 110 -8.84 1.06 -11.84
CA GLY A 110 -7.82 0.07 -11.47
C GLY A 110 -6.86 -0.29 -12.58
#